data_AF-A0A7C4EHR2-F1
#
_entry.id   AF-A0A7C4EHR2-F1
#
_cell.length_a   1.000
_cell.length_b   1.000
_cell.length_c   1.000
_cell.angle_alpha   90.00
_cell.angle_beta   90.00
_cell.angle_gamma   90.00
#
_symmetry.space_group_name_H-M   'P 1'
#
loop_
_entity.id
_entity.type
_entity.pdbx_description
1 polymer ?
#
loop_
_entity_poly.entity_id
_entity_poly.type
_entity_poly.pdbx_seq_one_letter_code
_entity_poly.pdbx_strand_id
1 'polypeptide(L)'
;MEIPLLHIIDYLVAKYLHHRDIPTHLTVKKIAALAGENKVHLAAYYSDAHKHYCRCKSLLKTGHLRDSASYVEKENDLNEHLKQYLRNIAKDFFSVLTEYFVSNRRSKPVLSLRIPFVHDDDDYVYTIFRQNGNMLPPPFKVQDSQLLWKVRDTDSAQYCNNIPAMAGRRPTQFTHPRLRQECAQSYSRPLVERLRLRRRHGLDPGWNACWIPVDPSQQQASPEHCYRSSLAAPVSIHSSEMPEVLRQTLGLDGDNVACIFGFLTVDSPEYRYFRASDHDVMALFCNFFTPFLLTQTIFTSSISRYHMPKQLSPCLDFLSG
;
A
#
# COMPACT_ATOMS: atom_id res chain seq x y z
N MET A 1 27.06 -9.90 -11.50
CA MET A 1 26.14 -10.27 -10.40
C MET A 1 24.68 -9.92 -10.75
N GLU A 2 24.08 -10.61 -11.73
CA GLU A 2 22.68 -10.36 -12.21
C GLU A 2 21.69 -11.48 -11.81
N ILE A 3 22.15 -12.48 -11.05
CA ILE A 3 21.49 -13.77 -10.88
C ILE A 3 20.61 -13.90 -9.60
N PRO A 4 20.82 -13.18 -8.47
CA PRO A 4 19.99 -13.36 -7.27
C PRO A 4 18.52 -12.95 -7.41
N LEU A 5 18.22 -11.94 -8.25
CA LEU A 5 16.87 -11.37 -8.33
C LEU A 5 15.88 -12.22 -9.13
N LEU A 6 16.34 -12.89 -10.19
CA LEU A 6 15.51 -13.85 -10.94
C LEU A 6 15.09 -15.03 -10.06
N HIS A 7 15.98 -15.52 -9.19
CA HIS A 7 15.64 -16.55 -8.21
C HIS A 7 14.63 -16.07 -7.16
N ILE A 8 14.70 -14.80 -6.72
CA ILE A 8 13.69 -14.20 -5.85
C ILE A 8 12.34 -14.11 -6.58
N ILE A 9 12.32 -13.74 -7.86
CA ILE A 9 11.10 -13.66 -8.67
C ILE A 9 10.49 -15.05 -8.89
N ASP A 10 11.30 -16.04 -9.28
CA ASP A 10 10.83 -17.42 -9.47
C ASP A 10 10.33 -18.03 -8.16
N TYR A 11 11.00 -17.73 -7.03
CA TYR A 11 10.55 -18.11 -5.70
C TYR A 11 9.21 -17.48 -5.34
N LEU A 12 9.05 -16.16 -5.55
CA LEU A 12 7.81 -15.44 -5.30
C LEU A 12 6.70 -16.05 -6.17
N VAL A 13 6.90 -16.13 -7.49
CA VAL A 13 5.94 -16.70 -8.47
C VAL A 13 5.58 -18.15 -8.13
N ALA A 14 6.54 -18.99 -7.73
CA ALA A 14 6.27 -20.38 -7.32
C ALA A 14 5.40 -20.44 -6.06
N LYS A 15 5.67 -19.58 -5.07
CA LYS A 15 4.85 -19.45 -3.87
C LYS A 15 3.42 -18.99 -4.20
N TYR A 16 3.25 -18.06 -5.15
CA TYR A 16 1.94 -17.59 -5.62
C TYR A 16 1.07 -18.69 -6.23
N LEU A 17 1.68 -19.60 -7.00
CA LEU A 17 0.98 -20.69 -7.66
C LEU A 17 0.61 -21.85 -6.69
N HIS A 18 1.17 -21.86 -5.47
CA HIS A 18 0.96 -22.92 -4.48
C HIS A 18 -0.10 -22.64 -3.41
N HIS A 19 -0.67 -21.42 -3.32
CA HIS A 19 -1.81 -21.16 -2.44
C HIS A 19 -3.09 -21.85 -2.98
N ARG A 20 -3.42 -23.00 -2.38
CA ARG A 20 -4.44 -23.96 -2.85
C ARG A 20 -5.89 -23.66 -2.46
N ASP A 21 -6.17 -22.62 -1.68
CA ASP A 21 -7.53 -22.32 -1.21
C ASP A 21 -8.02 -20.96 -1.71
N ILE A 22 -8.20 -20.84 -3.03
CA ILE A 22 -8.88 -19.67 -3.61
C ILE A 22 -10.38 -19.85 -3.36
N PRO A 23 -11.07 -18.90 -2.69
CA PRO A 23 -12.49 -18.99 -2.45
C PRO A 23 -13.26 -19.17 -3.77
N THR A 24 -14.05 -20.24 -3.87
CA THR A 24 -14.73 -20.73 -5.08
C THR A 24 -15.72 -19.75 -5.73
N HIS A 25 -15.97 -18.60 -5.10
CA HIS A 25 -16.93 -17.58 -5.56
C HIS A 25 -16.30 -16.43 -6.35
N LEU A 26 -14.97 -16.22 -6.26
CA LEU A 26 -14.24 -15.48 -7.28
C LEU A 26 -13.91 -16.46 -8.39
N THR A 27 -14.20 -16.11 -9.63
CA THR A 27 -13.96 -17.01 -10.77
C THR A 27 -12.49 -17.39 -10.74
N VAL A 28 -12.16 -18.62 -10.33
CA VAL A 28 -10.79 -19.13 -10.23
C VAL A 28 -10.03 -18.86 -11.53
N LYS A 29 -10.75 -18.85 -12.67
CA LYS A 29 -10.26 -18.43 -13.98
C LYS A 29 -9.78 -16.97 -14.05
N LYS A 30 -10.50 -16.01 -13.47
CA LYS A 30 -10.08 -14.58 -13.45
C LYS A 30 -8.86 -14.37 -12.56
N ILE A 31 -8.84 -14.99 -11.37
CA ILE A 31 -7.66 -14.90 -10.48
C ILE A 31 -6.45 -15.62 -11.12
N ALA A 32 -6.64 -16.77 -11.74
CA ALA A 32 -5.58 -17.48 -12.45
C ALA A 32 -5.09 -16.72 -13.69
N ALA A 33 -6.00 -16.11 -14.45
CA ALA A 33 -5.64 -15.23 -15.57
C ALA A 33 -4.83 -14.03 -15.07
N LEU A 34 -5.28 -13.37 -14.00
CA LEU A 34 -4.53 -12.28 -13.36
C LEU A 34 -3.18 -12.75 -12.84
N ALA A 35 -3.06 -13.95 -12.27
CA ALA A 35 -1.78 -14.48 -11.81
C ALA A 35 -0.82 -14.74 -13.00
N GLY A 36 -1.34 -15.24 -14.12
CA GLY A 36 -0.57 -15.42 -15.36
C GLY A 36 -0.13 -14.09 -15.98
N GLU A 37 -1.05 -13.14 -16.11
CA GLU A 37 -0.78 -11.77 -16.55
C GLU A 37 0.19 -11.07 -15.60
N ASN A 38 0.06 -11.27 -14.29
CA ASN A 38 0.94 -10.71 -13.27
C ASN A 38 2.38 -11.19 -13.45
N LYS A 39 2.61 -12.48 -13.78
CA LYS A 39 3.97 -12.95 -14.10
C LYS A 39 4.59 -12.18 -15.27
N VAL A 40 3.81 -11.91 -16.32
CA VAL A 40 4.26 -11.13 -17.49
C VAL A 40 4.51 -9.67 -17.10
N HIS A 41 3.59 -9.05 -16.36
CA HIS A 41 3.73 -7.68 -15.86
C HIS A 41 4.93 -7.52 -14.92
N LEU A 42 5.18 -8.48 -14.04
CA LEU A 42 6.31 -8.46 -13.12
C LEU A 42 7.64 -8.59 -13.86
N ALA A 43 7.73 -9.49 -14.84
CA ALA A 43 8.92 -9.62 -15.67
C ALA A 43 9.21 -8.34 -16.48
N ALA A 44 8.16 -7.74 -17.07
CA ALA A 44 8.28 -6.49 -17.81
C ALA A 44 8.65 -5.31 -16.90
N TYR A 45 7.96 -5.15 -15.77
CA TYR A 45 8.25 -4.15 -14.75
C TYR A 45 9.70 -4.23 -14.29
N TYR A 46 10.17 -5.44 -13.98
CA TYR A 46 11.55 -5.66 -13.58
C TYR A 46 12.54 -5.32 -14.69
N SER A 47 12.32 -5.82 -15.91
CA SER A 47 13.17 -5.51 -17.07
C SER A 47 13.32 -4.01 -17.26
N ASP A 48 12.21 -3.27 -17.20
CA ASP A 48 12.20 -1.83 -17.44
C ASP A 48 12.83 -1.06 -16.27
N ALA A 49 12.53 -1.45 -15.03
CA ALA A 49 13.19 -0.94 -13.83
C ALA A 49 14.71 -1.16 -13.88
N HIS A 50 15.14 -2.36 -14.28
CA HIS A 50 16.55 -2.73 -14.41
C HIS A 50 17.25 -1.94 -15.51
N LYS A 51 16.65 -1.82 -16.70
CA LYS A 51 17.19 -0.99 -17.80
C LYS A 51 17.35 0.46 -17.36
N HIS A 52 16.34 1.01 -16.69
CA HIS A 52 16.38 2.38 -16.19
C HIS A 52 17.46 2.54 -15.12
N TYR A 53 17.56 1.61 -14.17
CA TYR A 53 18.61 1.57 -13.17
C TYR A 53 20.02 1.49 -13.79
N CYS A 54 20.23 0.60 -14.76
CA CYS A 54 21.52 0.45 -15.43
C CYS A 54 21.89 1.71 -16.23
N ARG A 55 20.91 2.37 -16.86
CA ARG A 55 21.11 3.67 -17.50
C ARG A 55 21.54 4.73 -16.49
N CYS A 56 20.84 4.85 -15.36
CA CYS A 56 21.20 5.79 -14.29
C CYS A 56 22.61 5.47 -13.74
N LYS A 57 22.91 4.20 -13.46
CA LYS A 57 24.23 3.76 -12.97
C LYS A 57 25.36 4.03 -13.96
N SER A 58 25.14 3.82 -15.26
CA SER A 58 26.14 4.11 -16.30
C SER A 58 26.43 5.60 -16.36
N LEU A 59 25.41 6.45 -16.30
CA LEU A 59 25.57 7.92 -16.28
C LEU A 59 26.29 8.42 -15.03
N LEU A 60 26.12 7.76 -13.89
CA LEU A 60 26.87 8.04 -12.66
C LEU A 60 28.36 7.67 -12.78
N LYS A 61 28.68 6.54 -13.42
CA LYS A 61 30.06 6.07 -13.61
C LYS A 61 30.86 6.92 -14.61
N THR A 62 30.22 7.50 -15.62
CA THR A 62 30.91 8.30 -16.66
C THR A 62 31.28 9.71 -16.21
N GLY A 63 31.09 10.06 -14.92
CA GLY A 63 31.58 11.31 -14.35
C GLY A 63 30.83 12.56 -14.78
N HIS A 64 29.69 12.42 -15.45
CA HIS A 64 28.85 13.55 -15.88
C HIS A 64 28.09 14.25 -14.74
N LEU A 65 28.23 13.77 -13.50
CA LEU A 65 27.60 14.39 -12.33
C LEU A 65 28.57 14.49 -11.17
N ARG A 66 29.22 15.66 -11.06
CA ARG A 66 29.84 16.13 -9.82
C ARG A 66 28.85 16.82 -8.88
N ASP A 67 27.60 17.03 -9.33
CA ASP A 67 26.58 17.76 -8.57
C ASP A 67 25.48 16.83 -8.05
N SER A 68 25.25 16.89 -6.74
CA SER A 68 24.20 16.17 -6.01
C SER A 68 22.78 16.42 -6.56
N ALA A 69 22.55 17.58 -7.18
CA ALA A 69 21.23 17.99 -7.69
C ALA A 69 20.69 17.10 -8.82
N SER A 70 21.52 16.73 -9.80
CA SER A 70 21.03 15.92 -10.93
C SER A 70 21.02 14.42 -10.62
N TYR A 71 21.67 13.99 -9.54
CA TYR A 71 21.42 12.66 -8.96
C TYR A 71 20.01 12.57 -8.36
N VAL A 72 19.61 13.55 -7.53
CA VAL A 72 18.27 13.61 -6.94
C VAL A 72 17.20 13.63 -8.03
N GLU A 73 17.45 14.36 -9.12
CA GLU A 73 16.60 14.35 -10.31
C GLU A 73 16.44 12.95 -10.92
N LYS A 74 17.52 12.16 -11.05
CA LYS A 74 17.47 10.80 -11.62
C LYS A 74 16.84 9.76 -10.68
N GLU A 75 17.05 9.90 -9.38
CA GLU A 75 16.36 9.10 -8.38
C GLU A 75 14.85 9.39 -8.42
N ASN A 76 14.47 10.66 -8.56
CA ASN A 76 13.08 11.08 -8.76
C ASN A 76 12.51 10.53 -10.08
N ASP A 77 13.26 10.57 -11.17
CA ASP A 77 12.85 9.99 -12.46
C ASP A 77 12.53 8.50 -12.35
N LEU A 78 13.41 7.71 -11.71
CA LEU A 78 13.15 6.28 -11.50
C LEU A 78 11.96 6.07 -10.56
N ASN A 79 11.88 6.82 -9.46
CA ASN A 79 10.77 6.74 -8.52
C ASN A 79 9.43 7.00 -9.20
N GLU A 80 9.33 8.05 -10.01
CA GLU A 80 8.09 8.37 -10.74
C GLU A 80 7.80 7.34 -11.83
N HIS A 81 8.80 6.81 -12.52
CA HIS A 81 8.62 5.71 -13.48
C HIS A 81 8.05 4.45 -12.80
N LEU A 82 8.64 4.03 -11.68
CA LEU A 82 8.20 2.87 -10.92
C LEU A 82 6.79 3.07 -10.33
N LYS A 83 6.50 4.26 -9.81
CA LYS A 83 5.15 4.63 -9.33
C LYS A 83 4.13 4.58 -10.46
N GLN A 84 4.45 5.11 -11.65
CA GLN A 84 3.53 5.13 -12.78
C GLN A 84 3.19 3.71 -13.24
N TYR A 85 4.18 2.83 -13.32
CA TYR A 85 3.93 1.43 -13.66
C TYR A 85 3.08 0.74 -12.58
N LEU A 86 3.40 0.95 -11.29
CA LEU A 86 2.62 0.42 -10.18
C LEU A 86 1.16 0.92 -10.21
N ARG A 87 0.91 2.18 -10.59
CA ARG A 87 -0.46 2.72 -10.79
C ARG A 87 -1.21 1.97 -11.88
N ASN A 88 -0.55 1.64 -13.00
CA ASN A 88 -1.17 0.90 -14.09
C ASN A 88 -1.56 -0.50 -13.63
N ILE A 89 -0.65 -1.22 -12.98
CA ILE A 89 -0.90 -2.54 -12.41
C ILE A 89 -2.03 -2.50 -11.37
N ALA A 90 -1.97 -1.53 -10.46
CA ALA A 90 -2.97 -1.38 -9.41
C ALA A 90 -4.37 -1.14 -9.98
N LYS A 91 -4.48 -0.45 -11.13
CA LYS A 91 -5.77 -0.25 -11.82
C LYS A 91 -6.43 -1.57 -12.21
N ASP A 92 -5.67 -2.50 -12.76
CA ASP A 92 -6.19 -3.79 -13.23
C ASP A 92 -6.61 -4.67 -12.05
N PHE A 93 -5.77 -4.78 -11.03
CA PHE A 93 -6.11 -5.48 -9.79
C PHE A 93 -7.31 -4.86 -9.08
N PHE A 94 -7.37 -3.52 -9.00
CA PHE A 94 -8.48 -2.84 -8.32
C PHE A 94 -9.80 -3.02 -9.07
N SER A 95 -9.78 -3.18 -10.40
CA SER A 95 -10.98 -3.54 -11.16
C SER A 95 -11.59 -4.85 -10.66
N VAL A 96 -10.76 -5.88 -10.48
CA VAL A 96 -11.21 -7.21 -10.05
C VAL A 96 -11.65 -7.18 -8.59
N LEU A 97 -10.89 -6.52 -7.72
CA LEU A 97 -11.27 -6.36 -6.32
C LEU A 97 -12.57 -5.56 -6.17
N THR A 98 -12.80 -4.58 -7.05
CA THR A 98 -14.08 -3.87 -7.14
C THR A 98 -15.21 -4.79 -7.53
N GLU A 99 -15.05 -5.62 -8.57
CA GLU A 99 -16.05 -6.60 -8.96
C GLU A 99 -16.40 -7.56 -7.81
N TYR A 100 -15.40 -8.01 -7.06
CA TYR A 100 -15.61 -8.83 -5.87
C TYR A 100 -16.50 -8.11 -4.84
N PHE A 101 -16.16 -6.89 -4.47
CA PHE A 101 -16.93 -6.16 -3.46
C PHE A 101 -18.32 -5.78 -3.96
N VAL A 102 -18.46 -5.34 -5.22
CA VAL A 102 -19.75 -4.97 -5.82
C VAL A 102 -20.67 -6.17 -6.00
N SER A 103 -20.16 -7.34 -6.42
CA SER A 103 -21.00 -8.55 -6.54
C SER A 103 -21.53 -9.04 -5.20
N ASN A 104 -20.79 -8.77 -4.11
CA ASN A 104 -21.15 -9.18 -2.76
C ASN A 104 -21.85 -8.10 -1.93
N ARG A 105 -21.95 -6.85 -2.42
CA ARG A 105 -22.41 -5.66 -1.65
C ARG A 105 -23.22 -4.70 -2.52
N ARG A 106 -23.82 -3.69 -1.89
CA ARG A 106 -24.70 -2.72 -2.58
C ARG A 106 -23.98 -1.48 -3.11
N SER A 107 -22.79 -1.18 -2.62
CA SER A 107 -22.02 0.00 -3.01
C SER A 107 -20.61 -0.35 -3.49
N LYS A 108 -20.11 0.48 -4.42
CA LYS A 108 -18.73 0.43 -4.91
C LYS A 108 -17.79 0.96 -3.82
N PRO A 109 -16.75 0.21 -3.41
CA PRO A 109 -15.77 0.71 -2.45
C PRO A 109 -14.77 1.65 -3.14
N VAL A 110 -13.97 2.34 -2.33
CA VAL A 110 -12.81 3.11 -2.77
C VAL A 110 -11.55 2.37 -2.35
N LEU A 111 -10.79 1.92 -3.33
CA LEU A 111 -9.54 1.19 -3.13
C LEU A 111 -8.35 2.15 -3.15
N SER A 112 -7.37 1.95 -2.28
CA SER A 112 -6.12 2.72 -2.33
C SER A 112 -4.89 1.90 -1.97
N LEU A 113 -3.78 2.19 -2.62
CA LEU A 113 -2.46 1.63 -2.30
C LEU A 113 -1.61 2.74 -1.67
N ARG A 114 -1.09 2.46 -0.48
CA ARG A 114 -0.29 3.40 0.32
C ARG A 114 1.07 2.80 0.59
N ILE A 115 2.13 3.59 0.48
CA ILE A 115 3.50 3.13 0.70
C ILE A 115 4.12 3.93 1.85
N PRO A 116 4.78 3.27 2.81
CA PRO A 116 5.54 3.94 3.84
C PRO A 116 6.80 4.59 3.25
N PHE A 117 7.18 5.74 3.79
CA PHE A 117 8.49 6.34 3.58
C PHE A 117 8.95 6.90 4.92
N VAL A 118 10.23 6.70 5.22
CA VAL A 118 10.84 7.21 6.43
C VAL A 118 11.26 8.66 6.16
N HIS A 119 10.79 9.58 7.01
CA HIS A 119 11.24 10.96 7.02
C HIS A 119 11.46 11.37 8.48
N ASP A 120 12.69 11.78 8.82
CA ASP A 120 13.07 12.22 10.16
C ASP A 120 12.64 11.26 11.30
N ASP A 121 12.98 9.97 11.16
CA ASP A 121 12.65 8.86 12.09
C ASP A 121 11.15 8.55 12.26
N ASP A 122 10.27 9.27 11.57
CA ASP A 122 8.84 9.02 11.55
C ASP A 122 8.44 8.21 10.30
N ASP A 123 7.60 7.19 10.49
CA ASP A 123 7.00 6.42 9.39
C ASP A 123 5.78 7.15 8.83
N TYR A 124 6.00 7.88 7.75
CA TYR A 124 4.93 8.48 6.97
C TYR A 124 4.39 7.50 5.95
N VAL A 125 3.13 7.67 5.57
CA VAL A 125 2.51 6.99 4.42
C VAL A 125 1.98 8.01 3.44
N TYR A 126 2.21 7.75 2.16
CA TYR A 126 1.59 8.49 1.07
C TYR A 126 0.79 7.54 0.18
N THR A 127 -0.29 8.06 -0.39
CA THR A 127 -1.13 7.28 -1.31
C THR A 127 -0.52 7.36 -2.70
N ILE A 128 -0.19 6.23 -3.31
CA ILE A 128 0.37 6.18 -4.67
C ILE A 128 -0.74 6.07 -5.72
N PHE A 129 -1.78 5.34 -5.36
CA PHE A 129 -2.93 5.10 -6.22
C PHE A 129 -4.21 5.08 -5.41
N ARG A 130 -5.25 5.73 -5.94
CA ARG A 130 -6.59 5.73 -5.38
C ARG A 130 -7.60 5.56 -6.50
N GLN A 131 -8.47 4.57 -6.35
CA GLN A 131 -9.52 4.31 -7.34
C GLN A 131 -10.54 5.44 -7.33
N ASN A 132 -10.81 6.03 -8.50
CA ASN A 132 -11.78 7.10 -8.72
C ASN A 132 -11.45 8.44 -8.02
N GLY A 133 -10.23 8.66 -7.55
CA GLY A 133 -9.80 9.93 -6.96
C GLY A 133 -8.80 10.66 -7.85
N ASN A 134 -9.15 11.84 -8.35
CA ASN A 134 -8.21 12.68 -9.12
C ASN A 134 -7.14 13.32 -8.21
N MET A 135 -7.45 13.49 -6.91
CA MET A 135 -6.51 14.00 -5.91
C MET A 135 -6.17 12.94 -4.86
N LEU A 136 -4.88 12.86 -4.56
CA LEU A 136 -4.32 12.00 -3.52
C LEU A 136 -4.31 12.79 -2.19
N PRO A 137 -4.71 12.18 -1.07
CA PRO A 137 -4.60 12.83 0.23
C PRO A 137 -3.12 13.14 0.57
N PRO A 138 -2.86 14.20 1.35
CA PRO A 138 -1.50 14.52 1.78
C PRO A 138 -0.92 13.36 2.60
N PRO A 139 0.43 13.21 2.61
CA PRO A 139 1.11 12.26 3.48
C PRO A 139 0.79 12.49 4.96
N PHE A 140 0.80 11.41 5.75
CA PHE A 140 0.55 11.46 7.19
C PHE A 140 1.29 10.33 7.91
N LYS A 141 1.50 10.44 9.24
CA LYS A 141 2.20 9.40 10.01
C LYS A 141 1.33 8.17 10.20
N VAL A 142 1.88 6.96 10.12
CA VAL A 142 1.10 5.72 10.29
C VAL A 142 0.30 5.72 11.60
N GLN A 143 0.91 6.22 12.69
CA GLN A 143 0.29 6.32 14.02
C GLN A 143 -0.95 7.23 14.10
N ASP A 144 -1.09 8.18 13.17
CA ASP A 144 -2.26 9.08 13.12
C ASP A 144 -3.53 8.35 12.61
N SER A 145 -3.35 7.15 12.03
CA SER A 145 -4.42 6.26 11.59
C SER A 145 -4.43 5.00 12.45
N GLN A 146 -5.40 4.91 13.38
CA GLN A 146 -5.56 3.76 14.27
C GLN A 146 -5.62 2.42 13.51
N LEU A 147 -6.21 2.44 12.30
CA LEU A 147 -6.32 1.25 11.46
C LEU A 147 -4.98 0.80 10.92
N LEU A 148 -4.20 1.72 10.32
CA LEU A 148 -2.89 1.39 9.74
C LEU A 148 -1.88 1.03 10.82
N TRP A 149 -1.93 1.73 11.96
CA TRP A 149 -1.12 1.40 13.13
C TRP A 149 -1.37 -0.04 13.59
N LYS A 150 -2.64 -0.46 13.72
CA LYS A 150 -2.96 -1.85 14.09
C LYS A 150 -2.52 -2.87 13.05
N VAL A 151 -2.68 -2.57 11.77
CA VAL A 151 -2.18 -3.44 10.70
C VAL A 151 -0.67 -3.61 10.80
N ARG A 152 0.06 -2.52 11.08
CA ARG A 152 1.51 -2.55 11.27
C ARG A 152 1.91 -3.39 12.49
N ASP A 153 1.28 -3.16 13.64
CA ASP A 153 1.61 -3.85 14.89
C ASP A 153 1.31 -5.36 14.85
N THR A 154 0.26 -5.74 14.13
CA THR A 154 -0.22 -7.14 14.09
C THR A 154 0.20 -7.90 12.83
N ASP A 155 0.75 -7.20 11.83
CA ASP A 155 1.00 -7.72 10.48
C ASP A 155 -0.19 -8.52 9.91
N SER A 156 -1.40 -8.01 10.14
CA SER A 156 -2.63 -8.70 9.74
C SER A 156 -3.67 -7.73 9.19
N ALA A 157 -4.57 -8.25 8.36
CA ALA A 157 -5.70 -7.47 7.89
C ALA A 157 -6.61 -7.06 9.06
N GLN A 158 -7.02 -5.80 9.07
CA GLN A 158 -7.88 -5.20 10.09
C GLN A 158 -9.01 -4.44 9.41
N TYR A 159 -10.24 -4.53 9.93
CA TYR A 159 -11.32 -3.64 9.53
C TYR A 159 -12.01 -2.96 10.71
N CYS A 160 -12.58 -1.80 10.43
CA CYS A 160 -13.54 -1.12 11.27
C CYS A 160 -14.83 -0.93 10.49
N ASN A 161 -15.91 -1.58 10.93
CA ASN A 161 -17.23 -1.54 10.27
C ASN A 161 -18.17 -0.46 10.85
N ASN A 162 -17.69 0.32 11.82
CA ASN A 162 -18.48 1.29 12.58
C ASN A 162 -17.64 2.50 12.98
N ILE A 163 -16.97 3.11 12.00
CA ILE A 163 -16.08 4.24 12.27
C ILE A 163 -16.77 5.35 13.05
N PRO A 164 -18.00 5.79 12.70
CA PRO A 164 -18.61 6.90 13.43
C PRO A 164 -18.84 6.62 14.92
N ALA A 165 -19.28 5.41 15.28
CA ALA A 165 -19.46 5.08 16.69
C ALA A 165 -18.13 4.86 17.43
N MET A 166 -17.07 4.39 16.75
CA MET A 166 -15.76 4.14 17.36
C MET A 166 -14.97 5.44 17.56
N ALA A 167 -15.03 6.35 16.58
CA ALA A 167 -14.43 7.68 16.66
C ALA A 167 -15.10 8.53 17.74
N GLY A 168 -16.42 8.38 17.92
CA GLY A 168 -17.18 9.15 18.90
C GLY A 168 -17.10 8.71 20.36
N ARG A 169 -16.42 7.58 20.67
CA ARG A 169 -16.21 7.11 22.05
C ARG A 169 -15.26 8.03 22.83
N ARG A 170 -15.34 7.98 24.16
CA ARG A 170 -14.37 8.60 25.08
C ARG A 170 -13.84 7.52 26.05
N PRO A 171 -12.54 7.18 26.02
CA PRO A 171 -11.54 7.64 25.04
C PRO A 171 -11.87 7.19 23.61
N THR A 172 -11.40 7.95 22.61
CA THR A 172 -11.60 7.64 21.18
C THR A 172 -10.96 6.30 20.84
N GLN A 173 -11.68 5.43 20.12
CA GLN A 173 -11.20 4.10 19.73
C GLN A 173 -10.86 3.98 18.24
N PHE A 174 -11.04 5.07 17.49
CA PHE A 174 -10.68 5.16 16.08
C PHE A 174 -10.20 6.57 15.75
N THR A 175 -8.94 6.70 15.33
CA THR A 175 -8.35 7.94 14.84
C THR A 175 -8.03 7.82 13.35
N HIS A 176 -8.12 8.96 12.66
CA HIS A 176 -7.69 9.08 11.26
C HIS A 176 -7.26 10.54 11.00
N PRO A 177 -6.19 10.79 10.22
CA PRO A 177 -5.63 12.13 10.04
C PRO A 177 -6.62 13.14 9.44
N ARG A 178 -7.51 12.65 8.59
CA ARG A 178 -8.55 13.47 7.95
C ARG A 178 -9.86 13.55 8.72
N LEU A 179 -9.97 12.95 9.91
CA LEU A 179 -11.19 12.98 10.70
C LEU A 179 -11.04 13.98 11.85
N ARG A 180 -11.88 15.02 11.84
CA ARG A 180 -11.97 15.98 12.95
C ARG A 180 -12.59 15.29 14.17
N GLN A 181 -11.76 14.93 15.14
CA GLN A 181 -12.19 14.09 16.27
C GLN A 181 -13.29 14.73 17.12
N GLU A 182 -13.20 16.05 17.36
CA GLU A 182 -14.22 16.79 18.11
C GLU A 182 -15.60 16.73 17.45
N CYS A 183 -15.64 16.81 16.12
CA CYS A 183 -16.86 16.65 15.32
C CYS A 183 -17.41 15.22 15.44
N ALA A 184 -16.55 14.21 15.28
CA ALA A 184 -16.94 12.80 15.38
C ALA A 184 -17.49 12.44 16.77
N GLN A 185 -16.93 13.00 17.83
CA GLN A 185 -17.44 12.86 19.20
C GLN A 185 -18.84 13.44 19.36
N SER A 186 -19.09 14.62 18.78
CA SER A 186 -20.37 15.31 18.83
C SER A 186 -21.46 14.59 18.01
N TYR A 187 -21.07 14.03 16.85
CA TYR A 187 -21.94 13.28 15.95
C TYR A 187 -22.52 11.97 16.55
N SER A 188 -21.92 11.42 17.61
CA SER A 188 -22.26 10.08 18.11
C SER A 188 -23.29 10.03 19.27
N ARG A 189 -23.94 11.15 19.61
CA ARG A 189 -24.92 11.30 20.72
C ARG A 189 -26.33 11.66 20.18
N PRO A 190 -27.50 11.21 20.71
CA PRO A 190 -27.92 10.03 21.50
C PRO A 190 -28.66 8.95 20.63
N LEU A 191 -29.21 7.92 21.30
CA LEU A 191 -29.76 6.63 20.80
C LEU A 191 -30.60 6.67 19.49
N VAL A 192 -31.34 7.74 19.23
CA VAL A 192 -32.23 7.88 18.05
C VAL A 192 -31.44 8.14 16.77
N GLU A 193 -30.31 8.86 16.84
CA GLU A 193 -29.42 9.02 15.70
C GLU A 193 -28.68 7.72 15.39
N ARG A 194 -28.27 6.94 16.40
CA ARG A 194 -27.70 5.59 16.18
C ARG A 194 -28.63 4.67 15.38
N LEU A 195 -29.95 4.80 15.55
CA LEU A 195 -30.95 4.07 14.76
C LEU A 195 -31.09 4.64 13.34
N ARG A 196 -30.94 5.96 13.15
CA ARG A 196 -30.91 6.61 11.82
C ARG A 196 -29.65 6.27 11.02
N LEU A 197 -28.48 6.21 11.67
CA LEU A 197 -27.19 5.86 11.04
C LEU A 197 -27.15 4.42 10.55
N ARG A 198 -27.89 3.52 11.20
CA ARG A 198 -28.09 2.14 10.71
C ARG A 198 -28.99 2.04 9.47
N ARG A 199 -29.74 3.10 9.12
CA ARG A 199 -30.84 3.04 8.13
C ARG A 199 -30.61 3.86 6.85
N ARG A 200 -29.49 4.58 6.69
CA ARG A 200 -29.19 5.30 5.45
C ARG A 200 -28.05 4.65 4.66
N HIS A 201 -28.43 3.83 3.69
CA HIS A 201 -27.64 3.64 2.47
C HIS A 201 -27.66 5.00 1.73
N GLY A 202 -26.62 5.82 1.90
CA GLY A 202 -26.56 7.14 1.27
C GLY A 202 -25.65 8.15 1.98
N LEU A 203 -25.50 9.30 1.32
CA LEU A 203 -24.73 10.46 1.75
C LEU A 203 -25.22 10.98 3.11
N ASP A 204 -24.29 11.30 4.00
CA ASP A 204 -24.58 11.83 5.33
C ASP A 204 -23.85 13.15 5.54
N PRO A 205 -24.55 14.29 5.35
CA PRO A 205 -23.93 15.60 5.46
C PRO A 205 -23.27 15.87 6.82
N GLY A 206 -23.85 15.34 7.90
CA GLY A 206 -23.29 15.50 9.25
C GLY A 206 -21.98 14.74 9.41
N TRP A 207 -21.92 13.50 8.89
CA TRP A 207 -20.68 12.74 8.87
C TRP A 207 -19.63 13.37 7.95
N ASN A 208 -20.04 13.79 6.75
CA ASN A 208 -19.16 14.38 5.75
C ASN A 208 -18.50 15.67 6.28
N ALA A 209 -19.23 16.48 7.06
CA ALA A 209 -18.69 17.68 7.69
C ALA A 209 -17.56 17.41 8.72
N CYS A 210 -17.47 16.19 9.24
CA CYS A 210 -16.38 15.79 10.13
C CYS A 210 -15.10 15.42 9.38
N TRP A 211 -15.14 15.24 8.05
CA TRP A 211 -13.97 14.93 7.25
C TRP A 211 -13.30 16.21 6.73
N ILE A 212 -11.98 16.25 6.87
CA ILE A 212 -11.12 17.26 6.25
C ILE A 212 -11.11 16.97 4.74
N PRO A 213 -11.40 17.96 3.88
CA PRO A 213 -11.38 17.77 2.42
C PRO A 213 -9.97 17.37 1.94
N VAL A 214 -9.92 16.63 0.82
CA VAL A 214 -8.62 16.30 0.17
C VAL A 214 -8.03 17.57 -0.42
N ASP A 215 -8.89 18.38 -1.03
CA ASP A 215 -8.56 19.66 -1.64
C ASP A 215 -8.85 20.78 -0.64
N PRO A 216 -7.83 21.51 -0.16
CA PRO A 216 -8.02 22.64 0.75
C PRO A 216 -8.85 23.77 0.14
N SER A 217 -8.96 23.85 -1.19
CA SER A 217 -9.81 24.84 -1.87
C SER A 217 -11.31 24.54 -1.72
N GLN A 218 -11.66 23.31 -1.33
CA GLN A 218 -13.04 22.91 -1.09
C GLN A 218 -13.45 23.14 0.36
N GLN A 219 -14.67 23.62 0.58
CA GLN A 219 -15.20 23.84 1.93
C GLN A 219 -15.63 22.54 2.63
N GLN A 220 -15.96 21.50 1.87
CA GLN A 220 -16.46 20.22 2.39
C GLN A 220 -15.77 19.06 1.70
N ALA A 221 -15.57 17.96 2.43
CA ALA A 221 -15.04 16.74 1.85
C ALA A 221 -16.05 16.10 0.91
N SER A 222 -15.59 15.71 -0.27
CA SER A 222 -16.42 14.93 -1.20
C SER A 222 -16.88 13.62 -0.55
N PRO A 223 -18.13 13.18 -0.76
CA PRO A 223 -18.65 12.03 -0.02
C PRO A 223 -17.94 10.69 -0.28
N GLU A 224 -17.36 10.51 -1.45
CA GLU A 224 -16.50 9.37 -1.81
C GLU A 224 -15.24 9.28 -0.93
N HIS A 225 -14.94 10.34 -0.18
CA HIS A 225 -13.84 10.39 0.78
C HIS A 225 -14.30 10.26 2.23
N CYS A 226 -15.61 10.18 2.47
CA CYS A 226 -16.24 10.16 3.78
C CYS A 226 -16.76 8.76 4.10
N TYR A 227 -15.86 7.87 4.53
CA TYR A 227 -16.19 6.46 4.73
C TYR A 227 -16.64 6.15 6.16
N ARG A 228 -17.48 5.11 6.30
CA ARG A 228 -18.02 4.61 7.58
C ARG A 228 -17.51 3.22 7.94
N SER A 229 -17.01 2.49 6.94
CA SER A 229 -16.28 1.25 7.11
C SER A 229 -14.95 1.35 6.37
N SER A 230 -13.88 0.78 6.93
CA SER A 230 -12.58 0.67 6.27
C SER A 230 -11.93 -0.67 6.61
N LEU A 231 -11.25 -1.27 5.64
CA LEU A 231 -10.46 -2.50 5.73
C LEU A 231 -9.06 -2.18 5.20
N ALA A 232 -8.04 -2.55 5.94
CA ALA A 232 -6.65 -2.40 5.53
C ALA A 232 -5.90 -3.70 5.76
N ALA A 233 -4.95 -4.01 4.87
CA ALA A 233 -4.08 -5.17 4.99
C ALA A 233 -2.63 -4.79 4.64
N PRO A 234 -1.64 -5.44 5.26
CA PRO A 234 -0.24 -5.15 4.98
C PRO A 234 0.14 -5.79 3.65
N VAL A 235 0.93 -5.07 2.86
CA VAL A 235 1.68 -5.63 1.74
C VAL A 235 3.07 -5.91 2.29
N SER A 236 3.28 -7.14 2.74
CA SER A 236 4.48 -7.54 3.47
C SER A 236 5.08 -8.84 2.94
N ILE A 237 6.31 -9.12 3.37
CA ILE A 237 6.91 -10.44 3.30
C ILE A 237 7.69 -10.69 4.61
N HIS A 238 7.57 -11.89 5.16
CA HIS A 238 8.31 -12.26 6.35
C HIS A 238 9.77 -12.57 6.01
N SER A 239 10.70 -12.24 6.90
CA SER A 239 12.13 -12.54 6.70
C SER A 239 12.39 -14.05 6.58
N SER A 240 11.56 -14.91 7.18
CA SER A 240 11.60 -16.37 7.01
C SER A 240 11.34 -16.82 5.57
N GLU A 241 10.74 -15.97 4.76
CA GLU A 241 10.38 -16.24 3.37
C GLU A 241 11.34 -15.58 2.38
N MET A 242 12.34 -14.84 2.85
CA MET A 242 13.29 -14.15 2.00
C MET A 242 14.61 -14.93 1.92
N PRO A 243 15.26 -14.99 0.74
CA PRO A 243 16.63 -15.46 0.64
C PRO A 243 17.57 -14.63 1.53
N GLU A 244 18.56 -15.29 2.14
CA GLU A 244 19.47 -14.67 3.11
C GLU A 244 20.12 -13.38 2.58
N VAL A 245 20.59 -13.39 1.33
CA VAL A 245 21.20 -12.23 0.67
C VAL A 245 20.24 -11.04 0.63
N LEU A 246 18.95 -11.27 0.39
CA LEU A 246 17.95 -10.21 0.38
C LEU A 246 17.67 -9.69 1.80
N ARG A 247 17.57 -10.58 2.79
CA ARG A 247 17.40 -10.19 4.20
C ARG A 247 18.54 -9.28 4.68
N GLN A 248 19.77 -9.70 4.41
CA GLN A 248 20.97 -8.92 4.72
C GLN A 248 20.97 -7.58 3.98
N THR A 249 20.58 -7.59 2.70
CA THR A 249 20.46 -6.36 1.90
C THR A 249 19.44 -5.40 2.51
N LEU A 250 18.34 -5.89 3.09
CA LEU A 250 17.31 -5.08 3.73
C LEU A 250 17.59 -4.76 5.22
N GLY A 251 18.70 -5.25 5.79
CA GLY A 251 19.05 -5.02 7.20
C GLY A 251 18.10 -5.72 8.18
N LEU A 252 17.56 -6.88 7.80
CA LEU A 252 16.62 -7.64 8.61
C LEU A 252 17.36 -8.65 9.49
N ASP A 253 17.74 -8.19 10.68
CA ASP A 253 18.44 -8.98 11.69
C ASP A 253 17.43 -9.71 12.61
N GLY A 254 16.70 -10.68 12.05
CA GLY A 254 15.78 -11.50 12.83
C GLY A 254 14.98 -12.48 12.00
N ASP A 255 14.74 -13.66 12.56
CA ASP A 255 13.86 -14.65 11.94
C ASP A 255 12.39 -14.29 12.15
N ASN A 256 11.62 -14.45 11.07
CA ASN A 256 10.18 -14.22 11.01
C ASN A 256 9.70 -12.76 11.24
N VAL A 257 10.59 -11.78 11.12
CA VAL A 257 10.24 -10.35 11.13
C VAL A 257 9.46 -10.02 9.86
N ALA A 258 8.28 -9.42 10.01
CA ALA A 258 7.50 -8.93 8.88
C ALA A 258 8.09 -7.62 8.33
N CYS A 259 8.41 -7.58 7.05
CA CYS A 259 8.79 -6.35 6.36
C CYS A 259 7.58 -5.82 5.58
N ILE A 260 7.03 -4.69 6.02
CA ILE A 260 5.84 -4.07 5.40
C ILE A 260 6.29 -3.03 4.37
N PHE A 261 5.98 -3.27 3.10
CA PHE A 261 6.29 -2.35 1.99
C PHE A 261 5.12 -1.45 1.61
N GLY A 262 3.93 -1.70 2.15
CA GLY A 262 2.74 -0.94 1.81
C GLY A 262 1.49 -1.39 2.55
N PHE A 263 0.41 -0.69 2.28
CA PHE A 263 -0.92 -0.99 2.79
C PHE A 263 -1.92 -0.94 1.64
N LEU A 264 -2.70 -2.01 1.49
CA LEU A 264 -3.88 -2.01 0.64
C LEU A 264 -5.07 -1.62 1.50
N THR A 265 -5.79 -0.56 1.13
CA THR A 265 -7.00 -0.12 1.86
C THR A 265 -8.24 -0.17 0.99
N VAL A 266 -9.35 -0.52 1.61
CA VAL A 266 -10.70 -0.53 1.03
C VAL A 266 -11.60 0.30 1.95
N ASP A 267 -12.13 1.38 1.43
CA ASP A 267 -12.98 2.31 2.16
C ASP A 267 -14.40 2.25 1.60
N SER A 268 -15.42 2.28 2.47
CA SER A 268 -16.82 2.27 2.05
C SER A 268 -17.66 3.27 2.85
N PRO A 269 -18.57 4.03 2.20
CA PRO A 269 -19.53 4.89 2.88
C PRO A 269 -20.62 4.09 3.62
N GLU A 270 -20.72 2.79 3.37
CA GLU A 270 -21.69 1.92 4.03
C GLU A 270 -21.23 1.47 5.41
N TYR A 271 -22.21 1.25 6.27
CA TYR A 271 -22.04 0.66 7.60
C TYR A 271 -21.96 -0.86 7.50
N ARG A 272 -21.11 -1.51 8.33
CA ARG A 272 -20.96 -2.99 8.35
C ARG A 272 -20.69 -3.59 6.97
N TYR A 273 -19.80 -2.96 6.22
CA TYR A 273 -19.50 -3.35 4.85
C TYR A 273 -18.66 -4.63 4.76
N PHE A 274 -17.69 -4.83 5.65
CA PHE A 274 -16.72 -5.93 5.58
C PHE A 274 -17.13 -7.14 6.42
N ARG A 275 -16.70 -8.34 6.00
CA ARG A 275 -16.82 -9.61 6.73
C ARG A 275 -15.42 -10.15 7.04
N ALA A 276 -15.33 -11.10 7.97
CA ALA A 276 -14.07 -11.78 8.27
C ALA A 276 -13.44 -12.43 7.02
N SER A 277 -14.26 -13.04 6.15
CA SER A 277 -13.80 -13.64 4.89
C SER A 277 -13.19 -12.65 3.90
N ASP A 278 -13.44 -11.35 4.05
CA ASP A 278 -12.83 -10.33 3.19
C ASP A 278 -11.32 -10.18 3.50
N HIS A 279 -10.85 -10.68 4.66
CA HIS A 279 -9.42 -10.72 5.01
C HIS A 279 -8.62 -11.60 4.05
N ASP A 280 -9.13 -12.80 3.73
CA ASP A 280 -8.43 -13.77 2.88
C ASP A 280 -8.30 -13.21 1.45
N VAL A 281 -9.35 -12.55 0.97
CA VAL A 281 -9.33 -11.85 -0.32
C VAL A 281 -8.32 -10.71 -0.30
N MET A 282 -8.29 -9.89 0.76
CA MET A 282 -7.28 -8.84 0.89
C MET A 282 -5.86 -9.38 0.92
N ALA A 283 -5.61 -10.47 1.66
CA ALA A 283 -4.30 -11.11 1.74
C ALA A 283 -3.83 -11.58 0.35
N LEU A 284 -4.72 -12.18 -0.44
CA LEU A 284 -4.41 -12.57 -1.82
C LEU A 284 -3.95 -11.37 -2.67
N PHE A 285 -4.68 -10.25 -2.61
CA PHE A 285 -4.33 -9.05 -3.36
C PHE A 285 -3.07 -8.35 -2.84
N CYS A 286 -2.85 -8.34 -1.52
CA CYS A 286 -1.61 -7.85 -0.93
C CYS A 286 -0.41 -8.63 -1.45
N ASN A 287 -0.52 -9.96 -1.47
CA ASN A 287 0.52 -10.80 -2.04
C ASN A 287 0.77 -10.40 -3.51
N PHE A 288 -0.25 -10.16 -4.35
CA PHE A 288 0.00 -9.69 -5.72
C PHE A 288 0.83 -8.40 -5.82
N PHE A 289 0.71 -7.49 -4.85
CA PHE A 289 1.49 -6.25 -4.81
C PHE A 289 2.89 -6.42 -4.21
N THR A 290 3.10 -7.40 -3.32
CA THR A 290 4.38 -7.65 -2.65
C THR A 290 5.59 -7.68 -3.59
N PRO A 291 5.62 -8.46 -4.70
CA PRO A 291 6.80 -8.50 -5.56
C PRO A 291 7.10 -7.16 -6.24
N PHE A 292 6.07 -6.36 -6.57
CA PHE A 292 6.26 -5.04 -7.17
C PHE A 292 6.84 -4.05 -6.17
N LEU A 293 6.29 -4.02 -4.95
CA LEU A 293 6.76 -3.10 -3.92
C LEU A 293 8.16 -3.48 -3.45
N LEU A 294 8.45 -4.78 -3.30
CA LEU A 294 9.80 -5.25 -3.02
C LEU A 294 10.78 -4.83 -4.11
N THR A 295 10.42 -5.01 -5.38
CA THR A 295 11.25 -4.59 -6.52
C THR A 295 11.51 -3.09 -6.48
N GLN A 296 10.48 -2.29 -6.22
CA GLN A 296 10.62 -0.85 -6.04
C GLN A 296 11.60 -0.52 -4.91
N THR A 297 11.44 -1.11 -3.72
CA THR A 297 12.34 -0.92 -2.58
C THR A 297 13.79 -1.29 -2.92
N ILE A 298 14.01 -2.43 -3.57
CA ILE A 298 15.37 -2.87 -3.95
C ILE A 298 16.04 -1.84 -4.86
N PHE A 299 15.34 -1.38 -5.91
CA PHE A 299 15.93 -0.44 -6.87
C PHE A 299 16.16 0.95 -6.28
N THR A 300 15.23 1.46 -5.48
CA THR A 300 15.35 2.80 -4.89
C THR A 300 16.42 2.81 -3.80
N SER A 301 16.41 1.85 -2.87
CA SER A 301 17.44 1.75 -1.83
C SER A 301 18.84 1.46 -2.39
N SER A 302 18.94 0.68 -3.48
CA SER A 302 20.23 0.42 -4.12
C SER A 302 20.83 1.68 -4.75
N ILE A 303 20.01 2.59 -5.28
CA ILE A 303 20.48 3.86 -5.84
C ILE A 303 21.05 4.75 -4.72
N SER A 304 20.33 4.92 -3.62
CA SER A 304 20.75 5.76 -2.47
C SER A 304 22.11 5.32 -1.90
N ARG A 305 22.44 4.01 -1.95
CA ARG A 305 23.71 3.44 -1.49
C ARG A 305 24.94 3.81 -2.32
N TYR A 306 24.80 4.19 -3.59
CA TYR A 306 25.94 4.66 -4.41
C TYR A 306 26.49 6.03 -3.98
N HIS A 307 25.79 6.72 -3.06
CA HIS A 307 26.19 8.01 -2.51
C HIS A 307 26.89 7.92 -1.15
N MET A 308 27.05 6.71 -0.58
CA MET A 308 27.88 6.56 0.62
C MET A 308 29.34 6.90 0.26
N PRO A 309 29.97 7.90 0.92
CA PRO A 309 31.40 8.16 0.74
C PRO A 309 32.19 6.86 0.97
N LYS A 310 33.30 6.69 0.25
CA LYS A 310 34.16 5.48 0.10
C LYS A 310 34.57 4.73 1.38
N GLN A 311 34.11 5.09 2.57
CA GLN A 311 34.48 4.46 3.85
C GLN A 311 33.74 3.15 4.17
N LEU A 312 32.81 2.68 3.33
CA LEU A 312 32.20 1.34 3.45
C LEU A 312 32.49 0.43 2.23
N SER A 313 33.65 0.63 1.60
CA SER A 313 34.16 -0.16 0.47
C SER A 313 34.23 -1.70 0.68
N PRO A 314 34.31 -2.30 1.90
CA PRO A 314 34.49 -3.75 2.00
C PRO A 314 33.27 -4.57 1.55
N CYS A 315 32.06 -4.01 1.53
CA CYS A 315 30.86 -4.75 1.07
C CYS A 315 30.74 -4.80 -0.47
N LEU A 316 31.48 -3.96 -1.21
CA LEU A 316 31.44 -3.92 -2.67
C LEU A 316 32.32 -4.99 -3.32
N ASP A 317 33.37 -5.44 -2.64
CA ASP A 317 34.24 -6.52 -3.13
C ASP A 317 33.57 -7.90 -3.03
N PHE A 318 32.53 -8.03 -2.20
CA PHE A 318 31.72 -9.25 -2.11
C PHE A 318 30.66 -9.37 -3.23
N LEU A 319 30.31 -8.26 -3.88
CA LEU A 319 29.27 -8.19 -4.92
C LEU A 319 29.83 -8.09 -6.35
N SER A 320 31.16 -8.02 -6.48
CA SER A 320 31.90 -7.96 -7.75
C SER A 320 32.61 -9.27 -8.10
N GLY A 321 32.46 -10.31 -7.27
CA GLY A 321 32.85 -11.70 -7.58
C GLY A 321 31.91 -12.38 -8.57
#